data_AF-A0A926HCG2-F1
#
_entry.id   AF-A0A926HCG2-F1
#
_cell.length_a   1.000
_cell.length_b   1.000
_cell.length_c   1.000
_cell.angle_alpha   90.00
_cell.angle_beta   90.00
_cell.angle_gamma   90.00
#
_symmetry.space_group_name_H-M   'P 1'
#
loop_
_entity.id
_entity.type
_entity.pdbx_description
1 polymer ?
#
loop_
_entity_poly.entity_id
_entity_poly.type
_entity_poly.pdbx_seq_one_letter_code
_entity_poly.pdbx_strand_id
1 'polypeptide(L)'
;MDDNFRRISPSDLSILKNIPTDSMAISSDAEATPPISDPVCPHCDGVGYYLEAVPYGHPHFGVLFPCECKMAEKEQRVVAELQQMSNLDAFRDKNFDTFNPNITGVQRAYERAQRFARRPQGWLVMFGNYGCGKTHLAAAIANEALRRHISVLFAVVPDLLDHLRSTFGPSSEKAYDERFEQIRDAPLLVLDDLGTESATPWAREKLFQIINHRYNYALPSVITSNRKPDDIDPRIFSRMADRTISEEHVLIDAGDYRRLTFEQRVQRFPLPQQRRRYQ
;
A
#
# COMPACT_ATOMS: atom_id res chain seq x y z
N MET A 1 3.87 26.35 23.10
CA MET A 1 2.68 26.77 23.85
C MET A 1 2.07 25.49 24.39
N ASP A 2 2.17 25.37 25.72
CA ASP A 2 1.53 24.46 26.67
C ASP A 2 1.70 22.94 26.49
N ASP A 3 2.84 22.48 26.99
CA ASP A 3 3.25 21.08 27.14
C ASP A 3 2.86 20.54 28.53
N ASN A 4 1.59 20.70 28.92
CA ASN A 4 1.13 20.46 30.30
C ASN A 4 0.01 19.39 30.43
N PHE A 5 -0.21 18.57 29.40
CA PHE A 5 -1.23 17.53 29.42
C PHE A 5 -0.60 16.14 29.64
N ARG A 6 -0.93 15.52 30.78
CA ARG A 6 -0.49 14.16 31.12
C ARG A 6 -1.35 13.13 30.41
N ARG A 7 -0.75 12.13 29.75
CA ARG A 7 -1.46 10.96 29.21
C ARG A 7 -1.72 9.97 30.37
N ILE A 8 -2.94 9.45 30.46
CA ILE A 8 -3.39 8.49 31.47
C ILE A 8 -3.63 7.16 30.74
N SER A 9 -2.89 6.12 31.11
CA SER A 9 -3.10 4.77 30.61
C SER A 9 -4.29 4.12 31.35
N PRO A 10 -4.97 3.11 30.79
CA PRO A 10 -6.00 2.37 31.52
C PRO A 10 -5.50 1.70 32.81
N SER A 11 -4.19 1.48 32.97
CA SER A 11 -3.56 1.02 34.22
C SER A 11 -3.57 2.07 35.33
N ASP A 12 -3.53 3.36 34.98
CA ASP A 12 -3.62 4.48 35.91
C ASP A 12 -5.05 4.70 36.46
N LEU A 13 -6.04 4.12 35.78
CA LEU A 13 -7.44 4.14 36.18
C LEU A 13 -7.78 2.79 36.83
N SER A 14 -7.75 2.73 38.15
CA SER A 14 -8.01 1.51 38.92
C SER A 14 -9.48 1.01 38.89
N ILE A 15 -10.19 1.18 37.77
CA ILE A 15 -11.59 0.84 37.59
C ILE A 15 -11.77 0.17 36.22
N LEU A 16 -11.48 -1.13 36.15
CA LEU A 16 -12.07 -2.12 35.24
C LEU A 16 -11.54 -3.53 35.63
N LYS A 17 -11.61 -3.87 36.93
CA LYS A 17 -11.50 -5.26 37.37
C LYS A 17 -12.88 -5.90 37.19
N ASN A 18 -13.04 -6.72 36.15
CA ASN A 18 -13.81 -7.98 36.13
C ASN A 18 -14.02 -8.46 34.69
N ILE A 19 -13.13 -9.33 34.23
CA ILE A 19 -13.42 -10.31 33.18
C ILE A 19 -13.03 -11.68 33.78
N PRO A 20 -13.97 -12.63 33.92
CA PRO A 20 -13.65 -13.94 34.49
C PRO A 20 -12.86 -14.75 33.46
N THR A 21 -11.67 -15.22 33.85
CA THR A 21 -10.91 -16.23 33.10
C THR A 21 -11.05 -17.55 33.83
N ASP A 22 -11.68 -18.53 33.16
CA ASP A 22 -11.83 -19.89 33.66
C ASP A 22 -10.45 -20.55 33.77
N SER A 23 -10.14 -20.99 34.99
CA SER A 23 -8.94 -21.74 35.32
C SER A 23 -9.17 -23.24 35.12
N MET A 24 -8.40 -23.88 34.24
CA MET A 24 -8.11 -25.31 34.34
C MET A 24 -6.61 -25.50 34.51
N ALA A 25 -6.24 -26.03 35.67
CA ALA A 25 -4.88 -26.36 36.06
C ALA A 25 -4.43 -27.67 35.39
N ILE A 26 -3.22 -27.67 34.83
CA ILE A 26 -2.40 -28.87 34.67
C ILE A 26 -0.96 -28.48 35.02
N SER A 27 -0.42 -29.15 36.04
CA SER A 27 0.94 -29.03 36.53
C SER A 27 1.90 -29.89 35.69
N SER A 28 3.07 -29.36 35.33
CA SER A 28 4.29 -30.16 35.24
C SER A 28 5.52 -29.27 35.27
N ASP A 29 6.41 -29.56 36.21
CA ASP A 29 7.72 -28.95 36.42
C ASP A 29 8.60 -28.94 35.16
N ALA A 30 9.08 -27.76 34.80
CA ALA A 30 10.28 -27.56 34.01
C ALA A 30 10.84 -26.18 34.37
N GLU A 31 12.07 -26.13 34.86
CA GLU A 31 12.83 -24.90 35.09
C GLU A 31 12.93 -24.11 33.78
N ALA A 32 12.02 -23.15 33.60
CA ALA A 32 12.04 -22.21 32.50
C ALA A 32 12.85 -20.99 32.92
N THR A 33 13.94 -20.74 32.19
CA THR A 33 14.60 -19.44 32.10
C THR A 33 13.54 -18.34 32.08
N PRO A 34 13.62 -17.30 32.93
CA PRO A 34 12.57 -16.30 32.99
C PRO A 34 12.41 -15.67 31.60
N PRO A 35 11.18 -15.61 31.06
CA PRO A 35 10.94 -14.97 29.78
C PRO A 35 11.41 -13.53 29.90
N ILE A 36 12.30 -13.12 29.00
CA ILE A 36 12.67 -11.72 28.83
C ILE A 36 11.36 -11.02 28.45
N SER A 37 10.73 -10.37 29.42
CA SER A 37 9.49 -9.63 29.21
C SER A 37 9.77 -8.54 28.19
N ASP A 38 9.05 -8.58 27.07
CA ASP A 38 9.17 -7.55 26.04
C ASP A 38 9.02 -6.15 26.67
N PRO A 39 9.81 -5.15 26.22
CA PRO A 39 9.74 -3.81 26.77
C PRO A 39 8.33 -3.24 26.57
N VAL A 40 7.60 -3.13 27.67
CA VAL A 40 6.24 -2.59 27.71
C VAL A 40 6.29 -1.14 27.24
N CYS A 41 5.41 -0.77 26.30
CA CYS A 41 5.44 0.57 25.73
C CYS A 41 5.20 1.65 26.81
N PRO A 42 6.09 2.64 26.94
CA PRO A 42 6.05 3.64 28.02
C PRO A 42 4.88 4.64 27.90
N HIS A 43 4.10 4.58 26.82
CA HIS A 43 2.96 5.47 26.59
C HIS A 43 1.60 4.80 26.83
N CYS A 44 1.52 3.48 26.68
CA CYS A 44 0.27 2.72 26.69
C CYS A 44 0.28 1.57 27.69
N ASP A 45 1.40 1.32 28.39
CA ASP A 45 1.64 0.16 29.24
C ASP A 45 1.24 -1.17 28.57
N GLY A 46 1.41 -1.26 27.25
CA GLY A 46 1.03 -2.44 26.46
C GLY A 46 -0.45 -2.58 26.13
N VAL A 47 -1.33 -1.67 26.59
CA VAL A 47 -2.79 -1.72 26.37
C VAL A 47 -3.18 -1.21 24.97
N GLY A 48 -2.38 -0.33 24.37
CA GLY A 48 -2.59 0.18 23.01
C GLY A 48 -3.43 1.46 22.89
N TYR A 49 -3.97 1.98 23.99
CA TYR A 49 -4.80 3.20 24.01
C TYR A 49 -4.50 4.03 25.27
N TYR A 50 -4.75 5.34 25.22
CA TYR A 50 -4.61 6.26 26.36
C TYR A 50 -5.73 7.30 26.38
N LEU A 51 -5.91 7.95 27.54
CA LEU A 51 -6.78 9.10 27.75
C LEU A 51 -5.92 10.34 28.01
N GLU A 52 -6.34 11.51 27.53
CA GLU A 52 -5.70 12.77 27.92
C GLU A 52 -6.27 13.28 29.24
N ALA A 53 -5.41 13.70 30.17
CA ALA A 53 -5.80 14.33 31.44
C ALA A 53 -6.25 15.78 31.22
N VAL A 54 -7.43 15.94 30.65
CA VAL A 54 -8.03 17.26 30.37
C VAL A 54 -9.20 17.55 31.33
N PRO A 55 -9.56 18.83 31.59
CA PRO A 55 -10.69 19.16 32.45
C PRO A 55 -12.07 18.80 31.85
N TYR A 56 -13.09 18.70 32.70
CA TYR A 56 -14.48 18.55 32.28
C TYR A 56 -14.92 19.71 31.35
N GLY A 57 -15.52 19.37 30.21
CA GLY A 57 -15.88 20.32 29.16
C GLY A 57 -14.84 20.48 28.05
N HIS A 58 -13.65 19.88 28.18
CA HIS A 58 -12.69 19.80 27.09
C HIS A 58 -13.14 18.77 26.02
N PRO A 59 -12.97 19.03 24.71
CA PRO A 59 -13.38 18.11 23.65
C PRO A 59 -12.80 16.69 23.75
N HIS A 60 -11.64 16.55 24.39
CA HIS A 60 -10.95 15.26 24.56
C HIS A 60 -11.25 14.58 25.91
N PHE A 61 -12.12 15.17 26.76
CA PHE A 61 -12.46 14.58 28.05
C PHE A 61 -13.19 13.25 27.86
N GLY A 62 -12.58 12.16 28.35
CA GLY A 62 -13.13 10.80 28.24
C GLY A 62 -13.01 10.16 26.86
N VAL A 63 -12.27 10.77 25.92
CA VAL A 63 -12.04 10.21 24.57
C VAL A 63 -10.80 9.33 24.56
N LEU A 64 -10.94 8.07 24.13
CA LEU A 64 -9.82 7.13 23.97
C LEU A 64 -9.01 7.44 22.71
N PHE A 65 -7.71 7.65 22.88
CA PHE A 65 -6.77 7.86 21.79
C PHE A 65 -5.94 6.60 21.56
N PRO A 66 -5.79 6.14 20.31
CA PRO A 66 -4.87 5.05 19.99
C PRO A 66 -3.44 5.49 20.27
N CYS A 67 -2.67 4.62 20.92
CA CYS A 67 -1.27 4.89 21.18
C CYS A 67 -0.42 4.66 19.93
N GLU A 68 0.67 5.41 19.82
CA GLU A 68 1.72 5.25 18.80
C GLU A 68 2.21 3.79 18.71
N CYS A 69 2.27 3.07 19.84
CA CYS A 69 2.57 1.63 19.91
C CYS A 69 1.62 0.79 19.04
N LYS A 70 0.32 1.05 19.16
CA LYS A 70 -0.73 0.31 18.45
C LYS A 70 -0.84 0.73 17.00
N MET A 71 -0.59 2.01 16.72
CA MET A 71 -0.51 2.52 15.36
C MET A 71 0.68 1.90 14.60
N ALA A 72 1.85 1.81 15.24
CA ALA A 72 3.04 1.17 14.67
C ALA A 72 2.85 -0.35 14.45
N GLU A 73 2.25 -1.07 15.41
CA GLU A 73 1.90 -2.49 15.21
C GLU A 73 0.91 -2.69 14.07
N LYS A 74 -0.13 -1.84 13.98
CA LYS A 74 -1.12 -1.91 12.89
C LYS A 74 -0.46 -1.62 11.55
N GLU A 75 0.44 -0.65 11.49
CA GLU A 75 1.22 -0.31 10.30
C GLU A 75 2.15 -1.47 9.91
N GLN A 76 2.87 -2.07 10.86
CA GLN A 76 3.72 -3.24 10.61
C GLN A 76 2.93 -4.46 10.18
N ARG A 77 1.75 -4.69 10.76
CA ARG A 77 0.87 -5.80 10.39
C ARG A 77 0.25 -5.60 9.02
N VAL A 78 -0.16 -4.37 8.70
CA VAL A 78 -0.59 -3.99 7.35
C VAL A 78 0.57 -4.13 6.36
N VAL A 79 1.78 -3.69 6.69
CA VAL A 79 2.98 -3.87 5.85
C VAL A 79 3.30 -5.37 5.66
N ALA A 80 3.21 -6.20 6.69
CA ALA A 80 3.46 -7.64 6.62
C ALA A 80 2.36 -8.39 5.84
N GLU A 81 1.09 -8.04 6.05
CA GLU A 81 -0.05 -8.59 5.28
C GLU A 81 0.00 -8.13 3.83
N LEU A 82 0.42 -6.88 3.57
CA LEU A 82 0.66 -6.37 2.23
C LEU A 82 1.89 -7.02 1.58
N GLN A 83 2.97 -7.31 2.30
CA GLN A 83 4.11 -8.09 1.80
C GLN A 83 3.72 -9.52 1.43
N GLN A 84 2.76 -10.13 2.15
CA GLN A 84 2.22 -11.44 1.78
C GLN A 84 1.31 -11.39 0.54
N MET A 85 0.63 -10.26 0.28
CA MET A 85 -0.27 -10.08 -0.86
C MET A 85 0.40 -9.47 -2.10
N SER A 86 1.48 -8.73 -1.91
CA SER A 86 2.18 -7.98 -2.96
C SER A 86 3.55 -8.57 -3.20
N ASN A 87 3.84 -8.92 -4.45
CA ASN A 87 5.18 -9.29 -4.92
C ASN A 87 6.16 -8.09 -4.89
N LEU A 88 5.94 -7.10 -4.02
CA LEU A 88 6.73 -5.89 -3.92
C LEU A 88 8.17 -6.19 -3.49
N ASP A 89 8.42 -7.30 -2.80
CA ASP A 89 9.78 -7.77 -2.50
C ASP A 89 10.62 -7.95 -3.78
N ALA A 90 10.03 -8.46 -4.86
CA ALA A 90 10.70 -8.57 -6.16
C ALA A 90 10.98 -7.20 -6.82
N PHE A 91 10.41 -6.12 -6.28
CA PHE A 91 10.49 -4.75 -6.78
C PHE A 91 11.11 -3.77 -5.79
N ARG A 92 11.71 -4.25 -4.70
CA ARG A 92 12.32 -3.43 -3.65
C ARG A 92 13.41 -2.49 -4.17
N ASP A 93 14.14 -2.90 -5.22
CA ASP A 93 15.22 -2.11 -5.82
C ASP A 93 14.74 -1.16 -6.94
N LYS A 94 13.44 -1.15 -7.25
CA LYS A 94 12.84 -0.30 -8.29
C LYS A 94 12.42 1.04 -7.70
N ASN A 95 13.35 1.98 -7.70
CA ASN A 95 13.18 3.31 -7.11
C ASN A 95 13.33 4.39 -8.18
N PHE A 96 12.98 5.64 -7.85
CA PHE A 96 13.19 6.77 -8.76
C PHE A 96 14.66 7.01 -9.08
N ASP A 97 15.58 6.63 -8.17
CA ASP A 97 17.03 6.76 -8.35
C ASP A 97 17.61 5.70 -9.30
N THR A 98 16.98 4.53 -9.37
CA THR A 98 17.40 3.42 -10.25
C THR A 98 16.73 3.47 -11.61
N PHE A 99 15.76 4.37 -11.81
CA PHE A 99 15.12 4.62 -13.09
C PHE A 99 15.97 5.60 -13.92
N ASN A 100 16.12 5.34 -15.23
CA ASN A 100 16.79 6.29 -16.12
C ASN A 100 15.77 7.20 -16.83
N PRO A 101 15.64 8.49 -16.42
CA PRO A 101 14.69 9.40 -17.03
C PRO A 101 15.12 9.94 -18.40
N ASN A 102 16.40 9.76 -18.79
CA ASN A 102 16.95 10.27 -20.04
C ASN A 102 16.55 9.44 -21.27
N ILE A 103 15.80 8.35 -21.07
CA ILE A 103 15.27 7.54 -22.17
C ILE A 103 14.20 8.35 -22.90
N THR A 104 14.31 8.43 -24.22
CA THR A 104 13.30 9.10 -25.05
C THR A 104 11.91 8.50 -24.79
N GLY A 105 10.92 9.35 -24.54
CA GLY A 105 9.53 8.93 -24.33
C GLY A 105 9.13 8.58 -22.89
N VAL A 106 10.07 8.55 -21.92
CA VAL A 106 9.75 8.23 -20.52
C VAL A 106 9.68 9.43 -19.59
N GLN A 107 10.28 10.57 -19.97
CA GLN A 107 10.46 11.73 -19.08
C GLN A 107 9.14 12.24 -18.49
N ARG A 108 8.09 12.38 -19.32
CA ARG A 108 6.77 12.81 -18.85
C ARG A 108 6.18 11.85 -17.82
N ALA A 109 6.34 10.54 -18.03
CA ALA A 109 5.88 9.53 -17.08
C ALA A 109 6.65 9.58 -15.77
N TYR A 110 7.97 9.78 -15.85
CA TYR A 110 8.82 9.95 -14.68
C TYR A 110 8.41 11.17 -13.84
N GLU A 111 8.27 12.34 -14.46
CA GLU A 111 7.88 13.58 -13.77
C GLU A 111 6.49 13.47 -13.12
N ARG A 112 5.54 12.82 -13.80
CA ARG A 112 4.20 12.57 -13.26
C ARG A 112 4.22 11.57 -12.12
N ALA A 113 4.97 10.48 -12.24
CA ALA A 113 5.16 9.51 -11.18
C ALA A 113 5.78 10.15 -9.93
N GLN A 114 6.80 11.00 -10.09
CA GLN A 114 7.39 11.74 -8.96
C GLN A 114 6.37 12.68 -8.29
N ARG A 115 5.56 13.40 -9.07
CA ARG A 115 4.52 14.29 -8.54
C ARG A 115 3.48 13.51 -7.75
N PHE A 116 2.97 12.42 -8.32
CA PHE A 116 1.99 11.56 -7.68
C PHE A 116 2.56 10.95 -6.39
N ALA A 117 3.81 10.47 -6.41
CA ALA A 117 4.44 9.89 -5.23
C ALA A 117 4.62 10.90 -4.07
N ARG A 118 4.83 12.18 -4.37
CA ARG A 118 4.87 13.27 -3.36
C ARG A 118 3.50 13.63 -2.81
N ARG A 119 2.44 13.47 -3.59
CA ARG A 119 1.08 13.79 -3.17
C ARG A 119 0.09 12.83 -3.86
N PRO A 120 -0.11 11.62 -3.29
CA PRO A 120 -1.00 10.62 -3.88
C PRO A 120 -2.44 11.12 -3.82
N GLN A 121 -2.92 11.68 -4.91
CA GLN A 121 -4.27 12.21 -5.08
C GLN A 121 -4.76 11.83 -6.47
N GLY A 122 -6.04 11.48 -6.56
CA GLY A 122 -6.62 11.03 -7.81
C GLY A 122 -5.88 9.79 -8.34
N TRP A 123 -5.91 9.63 -9.66
CA TRP A 123 -5.38 8.45 -10.34
C TRP A 123 -4.23 8.81 -11.28
N LEU A 124 -3.23 7.95 -11.33
CA LEU A 124 -2.18 7.97 -12.34
C LEU A 124 -2.31 6.72 -13.22
N VAL A 125 -2.62 6.93 -14.49
CA VAL A 125 -2.77 5.85 -15.47
C VAL A 125 -1.62 5.90 -16.47
N MET A 126 -0.89 4.81 -16.59
CA MET A 126 0.26 4.67 -17.49
C MET A 126 -0.01 3.60 -18.56
N PHE A 127 -0.02 4.02 -19.82
CA PHE A 127 -0.09 3.16 -21.00
C PHE A 127 1.26 3.06 -21.69
N GLY A 128 1.51 1.96 -22.41
CA GLY A 128 2.69 1.87 -23.29
C GLY A 128 3.10 0.44 -23.58
N ASN A 129 4.02 0.26 -24.51
CA ASN A 129 4.49 -1.07 -24.91
C ASN A 129 5.23 -1.81 -23.79
N TYR A 130 5.51 -3.09 -24.01
CA TYR A 130 6.30 -3.89 -23.07
C TYR A 130 7.71 -3.29 -22.89
N GLY A 131 8.21 -3.37 -21.65
CA GLY A 131 9.59 -2.96 -21.35
C GLY A 131 9.86 -1.46 -21.33
N CYS A 132 8.85 -0.60 -21.39
CA CYS A 132 9.02 0.87 -21.34
C CYS A 132 9.13 1.46 -19.91
N GLY A 133 9.09 0.62 -18.87
CA GLY A 133 9.34 1.05 -17.48
C GLY A 133 8.11 1.37 -16.62
N LYS A 134 6.88 1.11 -17.10
CA LYS A 134 5.63 1.32 -16.31
C LYS A 134 5.66 0.66 -14.92
N THR A 135 5.91 -0.65 -14.86
CA THR A 135 6.05 -1.40 -13.59
C THR A 135 7.14 -0.83 -12.69
N HIS A 136 8.23 -0.32 -13.27
CA HIS A 136 9.29 0.32 -12.47
C HIS A 136 8.79 1.61 -11.85
N LEU A 137 8.16 2.49 -12.62
CA LEU A 137 7.59 3.73 -12.09
C LEU A 137 6.49 3.46 -11.06
N ALA A 138 5.63 2.47 -11.29
CA ALA A 138 4.61 2.05 -10.35
C ALA A 138 5.21 1.54 -9.02
N ALA A 139 6.25 0.70 -9.09
CA ALA A 139 6.99 0.25 -7.91
C ALA A 139 7.72 1.40 -7.20
N ALA A 140 8.31 2.33 -7.95
CA ALA A 140 8.98 3.50 -7.38
C ALA A 140 8.01 4.40 -6.61
N ILE A 141 6.78 4.58 -7.11
CA ILE A 141 5.69 5.27 -6.40
C ILE A 141 5.35 4.52 -5.11
N ALA A 142 5.16 3.20 -5.18
CA ALA A 142 4.83 2.38 -4.00
C ALA A 142 5.93 2.49 -2.94
N ASN A 143 7.20 2.35 -3.33
CA ASN A 143 8.35 2.45 -2.42
C ASN A 143 8.48 3.85 -1.81
N GLU A 144 8.19 4.92 -2.55
CA GLU A 144 8.15 6.28 -2.01
C GLU A 144 6.99 6.47 -1.03
N ALA A 145 5.81 5.95 -1.33
CA ALA A 145 4.66 6.02 -0.43
C ALA A 145 4.91 5.27 0.89
N LEU A 146 5.51 4.08 0.84
CA LEU A 146 5.94 3.34 2.03
C LEU A 146 6.98 4.12 2.85
N ARG A 147 7.98 4.76 2.19
CA ARG A 147 8.94 5.64 2.87
C ARG A 147 8.29 6.84 3.57
N ARG A 148 7.06 7.16 3.21
CA ARG A 148 6.26 8.26 3.78
C ARG A 148 5.15 7.77 4.70
N HIS A 149 5.19 6.52 5.15
CA HIS A 149 4.20 5.91 6.04
C HIS A 149 2.79 5.86 5.46
N ILE A 150 2.68 5.83 4.12
CA ILE A 150 1.42 5.60 3.41
C ILE A 150 1.36 4.11 3.09
N SER A 151 0.33 3.43 3.57
CA SER A 151 0.07 2.04 3.25
C SER A 151 -0.27 1.87 1.76
N VAL A 152 0.36 0.90 1.10
CA VAL A 152 0.23 0.65 -0.34
C VAL A 152 -0.03 -0.81 -0.61
N LEU A 153 -1.08 -1.12 -1.38
CA LEU A 153 -1.26 -2.44 -1.97
C LEU A 153 -0.77 -2.44 -3.41
N PHE A 154 0.26 -3.23 -3.69
CA PHE A 154 0.76 -3.45 -5.04
C PHE A 154 0.33 -4.81 -5.56
N ALA A 155 -0.44 -4.83 -6.64
CA ALA A 155 -0.97 -6.05 -7.20
C ALA A 155 -0.69 -6.12 -8.69
N VAL A 156 -0.10 -7.23 -9.13
CA VAL A 156 -0.11 -7.63 -10.54
C VAL A 156 -1.51 -8.19 -10.83
N VAL A 157 -2.21 -7.62 -11.80
CA VAL A 157 -3.65 -7.89 -12.00
C VAL A 157 -3.97 -9.37 -12.21
N PRO A 158 -3.23 -10.13 -13.06
CA PRO A 158 -3.42 -11.58 -13.17
C PRO A 158 -3.30 -12.32 -11.82
N ASP A 159 -2.23 -12.04 -11.06
CA ASP A 159 -1.96 -12.70 -9.78
C ASP A 159 -3.04 -12.37 -8.74
N LEU A 160 -3.50 -11.12 -8.71
CA LEU A 160 -4.60 -10.68 -7.86
C LEU A 160 -5.88 -11.48 -8.12
N LEU A 161 -6.22 -11.66 -9.40
CA LEU A 161 -7.41 -12.38 -9.82
C LEU A 161 -7.31 -13.87 -9.51
N ASP A 162 -6.15 -14.49 -9.73
CA ASP A 162 -5.94 -15.89 -9.36
C ASP A 162 -6.01 -16.09 -7.84
N HIS A 163 -5.43 -15.17 -7.07
CA HIS A 163 -5.54 -15.17 -5.61
C HIS A 163 -7.01 -15.07 -5.17
N LEU A 164 -7.75 -14.08 -5.67
CA LEU A 164 -9.18 -13.90 -5.37
C LEU A 164 -10.01 -15.13 -5.75
N ARG A 165 -9.68 -15.79 -6.86
CA ARG A 165 -10.35 -17.02 -7.30
C ARG A 165 -10.06 -18.20 -6.37
N SER A 166 -8.81 -18.33 -5.91
CA SER A 166 -8.39 -19.43 -5.01
C SER A 166 -9.08 -19.38 -3.64
N THR A 167 -9.49 -18.19 -3.20
CA THR A 167 -10.23 -17.98 -1.94
C THR A 167 -11.73 -18.29 -2.02
N PHE A 168 -12.27 -18.65 -3.19
CA PHE A 168 -13.64 -19.19 -3.32
C PHE A 168 -13.65 -20.69 -2.98
N GLY A 169 -13.74 -21.00 -1.68
CA GLY A 169 -13.98 -22.34 -1.16
C GLY A 169 -15.15 -22.35 -0.18
N PRO A 170 -15.87 -23.48 -0.01
CA PRO A 170 -17.05 -23.59 0.86
C PRO A 170 -16.77 -23.33 2.35
N SER A 171 -15.50 -23.19 2.75
CA SER A 171 -15.06 -22.89 4.11
C SER A 171 -14.47 -21.47 4.29
N SER A 172 -14.43 -20.63 3.23
CA SER A 172 -13.62 -19.40 3.21
C SER A 172 -14.34 -18.13 2.75
N GLU A 173 -15.68 -18.12 2.66
CA GLU A 173 -16.45 -16.95 2.21
C GLU A 173 -16.14 -15.67 3.02
N LYS A 174 -16.02 -15.76 4.35
CA LYS A 174 -15.67 -14.60 5.20
C LYS A 174 -14.28 -14.04 4.90
N ALA A 175 -13.29 -14.90 4.69
CA ALA A 175 -11.92 -14.48 4.39
C ALA A 175 -11.80 -13.85 3.00
N TYR A 176 -12.65 -14.27 2.06
CA TYR A 176 -12.74 -13.66 0.74
C TYR A 176 -13.27 -12.23 0.81
N ASP A 177 -14.40 -12.01 1.49
CA ASP A 177 -15.03 -10.69 1.58
C ASP A 177 -14.11 -9.69 2.28
N GLU A 178 -13.47 -10.07 3.39
CA GLU A 178 -12.52 -9.22 4.11
C GLU A 178 -11.34 -8.79 3.22
N ARG A 179 -10.73 -9.71 2.47
CA ARG A 179 -9.62 -9.37 1.56
C ARG A 179 -10.07 -8.47 0.41
N PHE A 180 -11.25 -8.74 -0.14
CA PHE A 180 -11.77 -7.96 -1.25
C PHE A 180 -12.02 -6.50 -0.82
N GLU A 181 -12.57 -6.29 0.37
CA GLU A 181 -12.73 -4.95 0.94
C GLU A 181 -11.38 -4.30 1.25
N GLN A 182 -10.40 -5.03 1.80
CA GLN A 182 -9.04 -4.50 2.01
C GLN A 182 -8.40 -3.96 0.71
N ILE A 183 -8.59 -4.66 -0.42
CA ILE A 183 -8.10 -4.21 -1.73
C ILE A 183 -8.82 -2.94 -2.18
N ARG A 184 -10.15 -2.91 -2.01
CA ARG A 184 -10.99 -1.78 -2.41
C ARG A 184 -10.71 -0.52 -1.60
N ASP A 185 -10.40 -0.67 -0.32
CA ASP A 185 -10.20 0.41 0.65
C ASP A 185 -8.73 0.79 0.87
N ALA A 186 -7.79 0.12 0.21
CA ALA A 186 -6.36 0.39 0.34
C ALA A 186 -6.06 1.90 0.16
N PRO A 187 -5.30 2.54 1.07
CA PRO A 187 -5.01 3.98 0.99
C PRO A 187 -4.35 4.39 -0.32
N LEU A 188 -3.45 3.54 -0.84
CA LEU A 188 -2.97 3.60 -2.21
C LEU A 188 -3.02 2.19 -2.82
N LEU A 189 -3.67 2.06 -3.98
CA LEU A 189 -3.69 0.81 -4.75
C LEU A 189 -2.90 0.97 -6.04
N VAL A 190 -1.95 0.06 -6.28
CA VAL A 190 -1.23 -0.07 -7.53
C VAL A 190 -1.70 -1.33 -8.24
N LEU A 191 -2.30 -1.17 -9.41
CA LEU A 191 -2.71 -2.25 -10.31
C LEU A 191 -1.76 -2.29 -11.50
N ASP A 192 -0.84 -3.25 -11.50
CA ASP A 192 0.15 -3.44 -12.55
C ASP A 192 -0.34 -4.43 -13.63
N ASP A 193 0.00 -4.14 -14.88
CA ASP A 193 -0.31 -4.93 -16.08
C ASP A 193 -1.81 -5.23 -16.30
N LEU A 194 -2.66 -4.23 -16.03
CA LEU A 194 -4.10 -4.29 -16.33
C LEU A 194 -4.33 -4.52 -17.83
N GLY A 195 -5.19 -5.50 -18.14
CA GLY A 195 -5.50 -5.94 -19.49
C GLY A 195 -4.72 -7.19 -19.93
N THR A 196 -3.79 -7.71 -19.14
CA THR A 196 -3.11 -8.99 -19.46
C THR A 196 -3.87 -10.23 -18.97
N GLU A 197 -4.92 -10.03 -18.19
CA GLU A 197 -5.73 -11.09 -17.60
C GLU A 197 -6.55 -11.88 -18.63
N SER A 198 -6.81 -13.15 -18.29
CA SER A 198 -7.79 -13.99 -18.97
C SER A 198 -9.15 -13.26 -18.97
N ALA A 199 -9.72 -13.04 -20.16
CA ALA A 199 -10.97 -12.28 -20.37
C ALA A 199 -12.24 -13.00 -19.86
N THR A 200 -12.18 -13.62 -18.68
CA THR A 200 -13.33 -14.29 -18.07
C THR A 200 -14.35 -13.25 -17.59
N PRO A 201 -15.66 -13.54 -17.68
CA PRO A 201 -16.69 -12.65 -17.16
C PRO A 201 -16.49 -12.31 -15.66
N TRP A 202 -16.04 -13.28 -14.88
CA TRP A 202 -15.75 -13.10 -13.46
C TRP A 202 -14.61 -12.10 -13.22
N ALA A 203 -13.48 -12.22 -13.94
CA ALA A 203 -12.36 -11.29 -13.80
C ALA A 203 -12.75 -9.85 -14.13
N ARG A 204 -13.48 -9.68 -15.25
CA ARG A 204 -14.00 -8.37 -15.68
C ARG A 204 -14.92 -7.75 -14.63
N GLU A 205 -15.79 -8.55 -14.03
CA GLU A 205 -16.72 -8.08 -13.01
C GLU A 205 -15.99 -7.68 -11.72
N LYS A 206 -15.02 -8.47 -11.25
CA LYS A 206 -14.24 -8.14 -10.05
C LYS A 206 -13.36 -6.91 -10.24
N LEU A 207 -12.68 -6.78 -11.38
CA LEU A 207 -11.94 -5.56 -11.70
C LEU A 207 -12.86 -4.35 -11.77
N PHE A 208 -14.02 -4.49 -12.41
CA PHE A 208 -15.00 -3.41 -12.46
C PHE A 208 -15.46 -2.98 -11.06
N GLN A 209 -15.74 -3.92 -10.15
CA GLN A 209 -16.11 -3.63 -8.77
C GLN A 209 -15.02 -2.83 -8.02
N ILE A 210 -13.74 -3.24 -8.13
CA ILE A 210 -12.61 -2.54 -7.52
C ILE A 210 -12.47 -1.11 -8.09
N ILE A 211 -12.42 -0.99 -9.41
CA ILE A 211 -12.25 0.30 -10.11
C ILE A 211 -13.43 1.24 -9.80
N ASN A 212 -14.67 0.74 -9.88
CA ASN A 212 -15.86 1.53 -9.62
C ASN A 212 -15.93 2.02 -8.18
N HIS A 213 -15.56 1.17 -7.21
CA HIS A 213 -15.48 1.56 -5.81
C HIS A 213 -14.51 2.73 -5.62
N ARG A 214 -13.26 2.55 -6.06
CA ARG A 214 -12.21 3.55 -5.88
C ARG A 214 -12.50 4.84 -6.62
N TYR A 215 -13.21 4.77 -7.74
CA TYR A 215 -13.68 5.93 -8.48
C TYR A 215 -14.70 6.71 -7.65
N ASN A 216 -15.73 6.03 -7.12
CA ASN A 216 -16.79 6.67 -6.34
C ASN A 216 -16.27 7.37 -5.07
N TYR A 217 -15.24 6.80 -4.43
CA TYR A 217 -14.62 7.34 -3.22
C TYR A 217 -13.36 8.17 -3.50
N ALA A 218 -13.01 8.42 -4.77
CA ALA A 218 -11.82 9.14 -5.20
C ALA A 218 -10.51 8.67 -4.53
N LEU A 219 -10.38 7.35 -4.33
CA LEU A 219 -9.23 6.77 -3.61
C LEU A 219 -7.97 6.75 -4.51
N PRO A 220 -6.80 7.15 -3.99
CA PRO A 220 -5.56 7.23 -4.77
C PRO A 220 -5.19 5.92 -5.46
N SER A 221 -4.98 5.93 -6.77
CA SER A 221 -4.71 4.70 -7.52
C SER A 221 -3.66 4.89 -8.62
N VAL A 222 -2.77 3.91 -8.78
CA VAL A 222 -1.85 3.84 -9.92
C VAL A 222 -2.23 2.63 -10.76
N ILE A 223 -2.42 2.83 -12.06
CA ILE A 223 -2.79 1.75 -12.98
C ILE A 223 -1.79 1.73 -14.12
N THR A 224 -1.24 0.55 -14.41
CA THR A 224 -0.41 0.35 -15.60
C THR A 224 -1.12 -0.59 -16.57
N SER A 225 -1.01 -0.33 -17.87
CA SER A 225 -1.53 -1.21 -18.90
C SER A 225 -0.62 -1.22 -20.13
N ASN A 226 -0.46 -2.39 -20.73
CA ASN A 226 0.21 -2.57 -22.01
C ASN A 226 -0.76 -2.67 -23.20
N ARG A 227 -2.07 -2.59 -22.93
CA ARG A 227 -3.12 -2.62 -23.93
C ARG A 227 -3.43 -1.23 -24.46
N LYS A 228 -4.01 -1.19 -25.67
CA LYS A 228 -4.61 0.04 -26.18
C LYS A 228 -5.90 0.30 -25.40
N PRO A 229 -6.30 1.58 -25.25
CA PRO A 229 -7.60 1.97 -24.70
C PRO A 229 -8.79 1.13 -25.19
N ASP A 230 -8.83 0.83 -26.49
CA ASP A 230 -9.92 0.09 -27.14
C ASP A 230 -10.01 -1.38 -26.71
N ASP A 231 -8.92 -1.95 -26.19
CA ASP A 231 -8.83 -3.35 -25.77
C ASP A 231 -9.15 -3.56 -24.28
N ILE A 232 -9.52 -2.49 -23.57
CA ILE A 232 -9.91 -2.47 -22.17
C ILE A 232 -11.44 -2.48 -22.08
N ASP A 233 -12.00 -3.10 -21.03
CA ASP A 233 -13.44 -3.06 -20.78
C ASP A 233 -13.95 -1.60 -20.79
N PRO A 234 -14.92 -1.24 -21.65
CA PRO A 234 -15.37 0.13 -21.80
C PRO A 234 -15.84 0.77 -20.49
N ARG A 235 -16.39 -0.03 -19.56
CA ARG A 235 -16.84 0.46 -18.26
C ARG A 235 -15.66 0.86 -17.37
N ILE A 236 -14.58 0.09 -17.41
CA ILE A 236 -13.33 0.38 -16.70
C ILE A 236 -12.65 1.58 -17.34
N PHE A 237 -12.49 1.57 -18.67
CA PHE A 237 -11.84 2.66 -19.40
C PHE A 237 -12.54 4.00 -19.19
N SER A 238 -13.89 4.03 -19.18
CA SER A 238 -14.66 5.25 -18.91
C SER A 238 -14.34 5.89 -17.57
N ARG A 239 -14.05 5.10 -16.52
CA ARG A 239 -13.66 5.62 -15.19
C ARG A 239 -12.22 6.08 -15.17
N MET A 240 -11.34 5.33 -15.83
CA MET A 240 -9.95 5.71 -16.00
C MET A 240 -9.84 7.04 -16.77
N ALA A 241 -10.65 7.24 -17.81
CA ALA A 241 -10.65 8.41 -18.69
C ALA A 241 -11.23 9.69 -18.09
N ASP A 242 -11.86 9.61 -16.91
CA ASP A 242 -12.39 10.79 -16.25
C ASP A 242 -11.25 11.68 -15.72
N ARG A 243 -11.14 12.89 -16.27
CA ARG A 243 -10.11 13.87 -15.92
C ARG A 243 -10.29 14.53 -14.55
N THR A 244 -11.46 14.37 -13.93
CA THR A 244 -11.72 14.90 -12.59
C THR A 244 -11.01 14.08 -11.51
N ILE A 245 -10.79 12.79 -11.78
CA ILE A 245 -10.12 11.85 -10.88
C ILE A 245 -8.74 11.48 -11.42
N SER A 246 -8.61 11.25 -12.72
CA SER A 246 -7.36 10.93 -13.39
C SER A 246 -6.72 12.20 -13.92
N GLU A 247 -5.75 12.77 -13.18
CA GLU A 247 -5.12 14.05 -13.56
C GLU A 247 -4.59 14.01 -15.02
N GLU A 248 -4.04 12.87 -15.45
CA GLU A 248 -3.59 12.67 -16.83
C GLU A 248 -3.29 11.20 -17.16
N HIS A 249 -3.64 10.76 -18.38
CA HIS A 249 -3.16 9.49 -18.94
C HIS A 249 -1.79 9.70 -19.56
N VAL A 250 -0.80 8.95 -19.09
CA VAL A 250 0.55 9.04 -19.65
C VAL A 250 0.80 7.86 -20.58
N LEU A 251 1.01 8.15 -21.85
CA LEU A 251 1.53 7.20 -22.81
C LEU A 251 3.07 7.21 -22.74
N ILE A 252 3.66 6.06 -22.47
CA ILE A 252 5.09 5.83 -22.51
C ILE A 252 5.43 5.22 -23.87
N ASP A 253 5.88 6.08 -24.79
CA ASP A 253 6.35 5.70 -26.12
C ASP A 253 7.86 5.52 -26.11
N ALA A 254 8.31 4.42 -25.49
CA ALA A 254 9.72 4.04 -25.42
C ALA A 254 9.90 2.60 -25.92
N GLY A 255 11.06 2.32 -26.51
CA GLY A 255 11.43 0.98 -26.97
C GLY A 255 11.55 -0.03 -25.82
N ASP A 256 11.44 -1.32 -26.14
CA ASP A 256 11.55 -2.42 -25.16
C ASP A 256 12.97 -2.51 -24.58
N TYR A 257 13.12 -1.94 -23.37
CA TYR A 257 14.39 -1.85 -22.67
C TYR A 257 14.87 -3.20 -22.12
N ARG A 258 13.97 -4.18 -21.99
CA ARG A 258 14.31 -5.52 -21.47
C ARG A 258 15.28 -6.26 -22.39
N ARG A 259 15.31 -5.90 -23.68
CA ARG A 259 16.21 -6.48 -24.70
C ARG A 259 17.66 -6.03 -24.60
N LEU A 260 17.95 -4.94 -23.87
CA LEU A 260 19.32 -4.48 -23.67
C LEU A 260 19.92 -5.18 -22.45
N THR A 261 21.15 -5.69 -22.59
CA THR A 261 21.96 -6.20 -21.46
C THR A 261 22.28 -5.06 -20.48
N PHE A 262 22.61 -5.38 -19.23
CA PHE A 262 22.99 -4.37 -18.23
C PHE A 262 24.14 -3.47 -18.73
N GLU A 263 25.15 -4.05 -19.37
CA GLU A 263 26.27 -3.29 -19.95
C GLU A 263 25.81 -2.36 -21.08
N GLN A 264 24.96 -2.85 -22.00
CA GLN A 264 24.39 -2.02 -23.08
C GLN A 264 23.48 -0.91 -22.54
N ARG A 265 22.79 -1.16 -21.43
CA ARG A 265 21.96 -0.16 -20.73
C ARG A 265 22.82 0.96 -20.16
N VAL A 266 23.88 0.62 -19.44
CA VAL A 266 24.81 1.58 -18.83
C VAL A 266 25.59 2.35 -19.89
N GLN A 267 25.99 1.70 -20.99
CA GLN A 267 26.70 2.34 -22.11
C GLN A 267 25.80 3.29 -22.91
N ARG A 268 24.57 2.87 -23.21
CA ARG A 268 23.64 3.63 -24.07
C ARG A 268 22.90 4.72 -23.30
N PHE A 269 22.63 4.49 -22.02
CA PHE A 269 21.92 5.42 -21.15
C PHE A 269 22.60 5.43 -19.77
N PRO A 270 23.65 6.26 -19.58
CA PRO A 270 24.31 6.39 -18.28
C PRO A 270 23.29 6.80 -17.22
N LEU A 271 23.34 6.16 -16.04
CA LEU A 271 22.58 6.61 -14.89
C LEU A 271 23.00 8.04 -14.53
N PRO A 272 22.07 8.90 -14.08
CA PRO A 272 22.44 10.23 -13.63
C PRO A 272 23.52 10.11 -12.55
N GLN A 273 24.67 10.74 -12.78
CA GLN A 273 25.72 10.81 -11.78
C GLN A 273 25.10 11.43 -10.53
N GLN A 274 25.07 10.67 -9.42
CA GLN A 274 24.67 11.20 -8.13
C GLN A 274 25.46 12.49 -7.92
N ARG A 275 24.78 13.64 -7.93
CA ARG A 275 25.41 14.90 -7.54
C ARG A 275 25.89 14.68 -6.12
N ARG A 276 27.22 14.53 -5.96
CA ARG A 276 27.87 14.54 -4.65
C ARG A 276 27.47 15.85 -3.98
N ARG A 277 26.46 15.80 -3.11
CA ARG A 277 26.20 16.86 -2.14
C ARG A 277 27.32 16.79 -1.12
N TYR A 278 28.44 17.43 -1.43
CA TYR A 278 29.43 17.88 -0.46
C TYR A 278 30.17 19.07 -1.07
N GLN A 279 29.70 20.26 -0.72
CA GLN A 279 30.49 21.37 -0.16
C GLN A 279 29.51 22.41 0.38
#